data_AF-A0A7Y5YBR4-F1
#
_entry.id   AF-A0A7Y5YBR4-F1
#
_cell.length_a   1.000
_cell.length_b   1.000
_cell.length_c   1.000
_cell.angle_alpha   90.00
_cell.angle_beta   90.00
_cell.angle_gamma   90.00
#
_symmetry.space_group_name_H-M   'P 1'
#
loop_
_entity.id
_entity.type
_entity.pdbx_description
1 polymer ?
#
loop_
_entity_poly.entity_id
_entity_poly.type
_entity_poly.pdbx_seq_one_letter_code
_entity_poly.pdbx_strand_id
1 'polypeptide(L)'
;MSADILTFRPAPLPQAAAARRRGMLLHPSNVTPAAAPADDGIKQAEERARRFDPLFKEFRDRGLSANEARTEVARAAAQEIWDGLASQLRRHRATGRQMDANVLAVALASLQCMTGALPRRPEDLDHAVRTVNTARRRLQYNGDLLHRLHRHRNEAVQDAVDTLQALEVFLARPHQHAA
;
A
#
# COMPACT_ATOMS: atom_id res chain seq x y z
N MET A 1 29.33 -51.46 -18.08
CA MET A 1 29.31 -50.84 -16.73
C MET A 1 28.34 -49.68 -16.78
N SER A 2 27.07 -49.90 -16.44
CA SER A 2 26.02 -48.86 -16.47
C SER A 2 25.70 -48.45 -15.04
N ALA A 3 25.86 -47.17 -14.73
CA ALA A 3 25.49 -46.61 -13.44
C ALA A 3 23.99 -46.29 -13.43
N ASP A 4 23.22 -47.03 -12.64
CA ASP A 4 21.82 -46.73 -12.35
C ASP A 4 21.74 -45.47 -11.47
N ILE A 5 21.26 -44.38 -12.05
CA ILE A 5 20.94 -43.16 -11.31
C ILE A 5 19.63 -43.40 -10.55
N LEU A 6 19.75 -43.76 -9.28
CA LEU A 6 18.63 -43.82 -8.34
C LEU A 6 17.96 -42.44 -8.27
N THR A 7 16.79 -42.35 -8.87
CA THR A 7 15.91 -41.19 -8.76
C THR A 7 15.39 -41.12 -7.32
N PHE A 8 15.96 -40.22 -6.52
CA PHE A 8 15.49 -39.90 -5.19
C PHE A 8 14.06 -39.33 -5.28
N ARG A 9 13.04 -40.18 -5.05
CA ARG A 9 11.68 -39.73 -4.78
C ARG A 9 11.54 -39.54 -3.27
N PRO A 10 11.49 -38.29 -2.76
CA PRO A 10 11.26 -38.07 -1.34
C PRO A 10 9.88 -38.63 -0.96
N ALA A 11 9.84 -39.41 0.12
CA ALA A 11 8.60 -39.97 0.66
C ALA A 11 7.59 -38.85 0.96
N PRO A 12 6.29 -39.04 0.68
CA PRO A 12 5.27 -38.04 0.97
C PRO A 12 5.27 -37.72 2.47
N LEU A 13 5.46 -36.44 2.79
CA LEU A 13 5.51 -35.97 4.17
C LEU A 13 4.17 -36.25 4.88
N PRO A 14 4.19 -36.75 6.13
CA PRO A 14 2.99 -36.86 6.95
C PRO A 14 2.25 -35.52 7.03
N GLN A 15 0.92 -35.55 6.95
CA GLN A 15 0.08 -34.36 6.82
C GLN A 15 0.33 -33.31 7.92
N ALA A 16 0.63 -33.76 9.15
CA ALA A 16 1.01 -32.89 10.26
C ALA A 16 2.35 -32.17 10.05
N ALA A 17 3.35 -32.83 9.45
CA ALA A 17 4.63 -32.23 9.11
C ALA A 17 4.49 -31.24 7.95
N ALA A 18 3.66 -31.55 6.96
CA ALA A 18 3.32 -30.63 5.88
C ALA A 18 2.58 -29.37 6.39
N ALA A 19 1.65 -29.55 7.34
CA ALA A 19 0.96 -28.44 8.00
C ALA A 19 1.90 -27.57 8.83
N ARG A 20 2.80 -28.16 9.63
CA ARG A 20 3.84 -27.40 10.36
C ARG A 20 4.75 -26.63 9.42
N ARG A 21 5.21 -27.25 8.32
CA ARG A 21 6.06 -26.59 7.34
C ARG A 21 5.34 -25.43 6.65
N ARG A 22 4.05 -25.59 6.30
CA ARG A 22 3.22 -24.48 5.79
C ARG A 22 3.06 -23.38 6.84
N GLY A 23 2.80 -23.72 8.09
CA GLY A 23 2.70 -22.76 9.19
C GLY A 23 3.99 -21.96 9.39
N MET A 24 5.16 -22.62 9.35
CA MET A 24 6.45 -21.95 9.40
C MET A 24 6.66 -21.00 8.20
N LEU A 25 6.31 -21.41 6.98
CA LEU A 25 6.45 -20.57 5.79
C LEU A 25 5.48 -19.38 5.76
N LEU A 26 4.35 -19.49 6.45
CA LEU A 26 3.34 -18.45 6.58
C LEU A 26 3.51 -17.59 7.85
N HIS A 27 4.56 -17.85 8.64
CA HIS A 27 4.82 -17.07 9.85
C HIS A 27 5.17 -15.61 9.48
N PRO A 28 4.58 -14.60 10.17
CA PRO A 28 4.76 -13.19 9.82
C PRO A 28 6.23 -12.73 9.84
N SER A 29 7.09 -13.35 10.66
CA SER A 29 8.53 -13.04 10.67
C SER A 29 9.29 -13.45 9.40
N ASN A 30 8.70 -14.31 8.55
CA ASN A 30 9.30 -14.79 7.31
C ASN A 30 8.80 -13.99 6.09
N VAL A 31 8.12 -12.87 6.33
CA VAL A 31 7.64 -11.99 5.27
C VAL A 31 8.76 -11.04 4.87
N THR A 32 9.41 -11.35 3.75
CA THR A 32 10.17 -10.36 2.98
C THR A 32 9.16 -9.62 2.10
N PRO A 33 9.04 -8.28 2.20
CA PRO A 33 8.20 -7.50 1.30
C PRO A 33 8.55 -7.81 -0.16
N ALA A 34 7.57 -7.75 -1.05
CA ALA A 34 7.84 -7.80 -2.48
C ALA A 34 8.92 -6.75 -2.84
N ALA A 35 9.89 -7.17 -3.67
CA ALA A 35 10.98 -6.29 -4.10
C ALA A 35 10.40 -5.00 -4.70
N ALA A 36 11.17 -3.91 -4.58
CA ALA A 36 10.82 -2.61 -5.14
C ALA A 36 10.33 -2.76 -6.60
N PRO A 37 9.35 -1.94 -7.02
CA PRO A 37 8.80 -2.03 -8.38
C PRO A 37 9.92 -1.96 -9.40
N ALA A 38 9.84 -2.82 -10.43
CA ALA A 38 10.71 -2.72 -11.61
C ALA A 38 10.60 -1.31 -12.23
N ASP A 39 11.55 -0.93 -13.07
CA ASP A 39 11.64 0.40 -13.70
C ASP A 39 10.30 0.88 -14.32
N ASP A 40 9.52 -0.05 -14.88
CA ASP A 40 8.18 0.20 -15.42
C ASP A 40 7.15 0.64 -14.36
N GLY A 41 7.23 0.10 -13.14
CA GLY A 41 6.36 0.48 -12.03
C GLY A 41 6.70 1.86 -11.45
N ILE A 42 7.93 2.33 -11.60
CA ILE A 42 8.33 3.69 -11.24
C ILE A 42 7.74 4.69 -12.25
N LYS A 43 7.88 4.41 -13.56
CA LYS A 43 7.32 5.26 -14.64
C LYS A 43 5.80 5.37 -14.55
N GLN A 44 5.11 4.28 -14.25
CA GLN A 44 3.66 4.31 -14.04
C GLN A 44 3.27 5.12 -12.78
N ALA A 45 4.04 5.03 -11.70
CA ALA A 45 3.80 5.86 -10.52
C ALA A 45 4.04 7.35 -10.80
N GLU A 46 5.03 7.69 -11.62
CA GLU A 46 5.27 9.07 -12.08
C GLU A 46 4.12 9.60 -12.96
N GLU A 47 3.60 8.78 -13.88
CA GLU A 47 2.46 9.17 -14.69
C GLU A 47 1.22 9.40 -13.82
N ARG A 48 0.92 8.47 -12.91
CA ARG A 48 -0.19 8.59 -11.95
C ARG A 48 -0.02 9.79 -11.02
N ALA A 49 1.22 10.14 -10.64
CA ALA A 49 1.50 11.28 -9.79
C ALA A 49 1.08 12.62 -10.43
N ARG A 50 1.01 12.71 -11.77
CA ARG A 50 0.51 13.91 -12.47
C ARG A 50 -0.95 14.23 -12.17
N ARG A 51 -1.74 13.24 -11.70
CA ARG A 51 -3.13 13.46 -11.30
C ARG A 51 -3.28 14.46 -10.15
N PHE A 52 -2.22 14.66 -9.37
CA PHE A 52 -2.20 15.56 -8.22
C PHE A 52 -1.84 17.01 -8.58
N ASP A 53 -1.29 17.24 -9.77
CA ASP A 53 -0.84 18.57 -10.22
C ASP A 53 -1.99 19.60 -10.28
N PRO A 54 -3.21 19.28 -10.77
CA PRO A 54 -4.32 20.22 -10.78
C PRO A 54 -4.75 20.66 -9.37
N LEU A 55 -4.81 19.72 -8.42
CA LEU A 55 -5.18 20.00 -7.04
C LEU A 55 -4.09 20.82 -6.32
N PHE A 56 -2.82 20.51 -6.58
CA PHE A 56 -1.71 21.33 -6.09
C PHE A 56 -1.80 22.76 -6.60
N LYS A 57 -2.06 22.95 -7.90
CA LYS A 57 -2.24 24.27 -8.49
C LYS A 57 -3.41 25.01 -7.85
N GLU A 58 -4.54 24.34 -7.63
CA GLU A 58 -5.69 24.93 -6.95
C GLU A 58 -5.34 25.44 -5.54
N PHE A 59 -4.58 24.68 -4.75
CA PHE A 59 -4.12 25.14 -3.44
C PHE A 59 -3.13 26.31 -3.53
N ARG A 60 -2.24 26.31 -4.53
CA ARG A 60 -1.34 27.44 -4.80
C ARG A 60 -2.10 28.71 -5.17
N ASP A 61 -3.12 28.59 -6.02
CA ASP A 61 -3.97 29.71 -6.46
C ASP A 61 -4.81 30.27 -5.28
N ARG A 62 -5.11 29.45 -4.27
CA ARG A 62 -5.73 29.86 -2.99
C ARG A 62 -4.75 30.52 -2.01
N GLY A 63 -3.47 30.66 -2.38
CA GLY A 63 -2.46 31.37 -1.59
C GLY A 63 -1.62 30.51 -0.65
N LEU A 64 -1.76 29.17 -0.67
CA LEU A 64 -0.97 28.29 0.19
C LEU A 64 0.50 28.29 -0.24
N SER A 65 1.40 28.14 0.73
CA SER A 65 2.82 27.92 0.44
C SER A 65 3.01 26.62 -0.36
N ALA A 66 4.11 26.48 -1.09
CA ALA A 66 4.33 25.28 -1.90
C ALA A 66 4.40 24.00 -1.04
N ASN A 67 4.92 24.09 0.18
CA ASN A 67 4.97 22.96 1.10
C ASN A 67 3.59 22.67 1.66
N GLU A 68 2.86 23.70 2.08
CA GLU A 68 1.48 23.56 2.58
C GLU A 68 0.54 22.99 1.52
N ALA A 69 0.59 23.49 0.28
CA ALA A 69 -0.20 22.96 -0.82
C ALA A 69 0.08 21.47 -1.07
N ARG A 70 1.33 21.01 -0.93
CA ARG A 70 1.69 19.58 -1.08
C ARG A 70 1.15 18.73 0.06
N THR A 71 1.25 19.19 1.30
CA THR A 71 0.69 18.43 2.43
C THR A 71 -0.83 18.40 2.38
N GLU A 72 -1.49 19.44 1.87
CA GLU A 72 -2.94 19.46 1.63
C GLU A 72 -3.34 18.49 0.53
N VAL A 73 -2.58 18.40 -0.58
CA VAL A 73 -2.76 17.33 -1.57
C VAL A 73 -2.65 15.96 -0.92
N ALA A 74 -1.64 15.75 -0.07
CA ALA A 74 -1.48 14.48 0.65
C ALA A 74 -2.65 14.21 1.59
N ARG A 75 -3.17 15.22 2.27
CA ARG A 75 -4.33 15.10 3.15
C ARG A 75 -5.60 14.77 2.37
N ALA A 76 -5.84 15.45 1.26
CA ALA A 76 -6.99 15.19 0.39
C ALA A 76 -6.95 13.77 -0.16
N ALA A 77 -5.80 13.33 -0.69
CA ALA A 77 -5.61 11.97 -1.17
C ALA A 77 -5.78 10.93 -0.04
N ALA A 78 -5.24 11.20 1.16
CA ALA A 78 -5.42 10.34 2.32
C ALA A 78 -6.90 10.16 2.70
N GLN A 79 -7.66 11.25 2.67
CA GLN A 79 -9.08 11.25 2.96
C GLN A 79 -9.87 10.48 1.90
N GLU A 80 -9.58 10.71 0.62
CA GLU A 80 -10.20 10.02 -0.51
C GLU A 80 -10.02 8.49 -0.41
N ILE A 81 -8.79 8.03 -0.16
CA ILE A 81 -8.49 6.60 0.01
C ILE A 81 -9.25 6.04 1.22
N TRP A 82 -9.24 6.74 2.35
CA TRP A 82 -9.93 6.32 3.56
C TRP A 82 -11.43 6.15 3.31
N ASP A 83 -12.08 7.16 2.72
CA ASP A 83 -13.52 7.16 2.47
C ASP A 83 -13.93 6.10 1.43
N GLY A 84 -13.09 5.89 0.41
CA GLY A 84 -13.27 4.81 -0.57
C GLY A 84 -13.27 3.43 0.09
N LEU A 85 -12.25 3.14 0.90
CA LEU A 85 -12.13 1.86 1.63
C LEU A 85 -13.25 1.69 2.67
N ALA A 86 -13.59 2.75 3.41
CA ALA A 86 -14.67 2.72 4.40
C ALA A 86 -16.03 2.44 3.74
N SER A 87 -16.30 3.04 2.58
CA SER A 87 -17.52 2.80 1.82
C SER A 87 -17.60 1.36 1.31
N GLN A 88 -16.49 0.82 0.79
CA GLN A 88 -16.42 -0.58 0.37
C GLN A 88 -16.59 -1.55 1.54
N LEU A 89 -16.00 -1.25 2.71
CA LEU A 89 -16.17 -2.03 3.93
C LEU A 89 -17.65 -2.15 4.33
N ARG A 90 -18.37 -1.03 4.33
CA ARG A 90 -19.82 -1.03 4.62
C ARG A 90 -20.60 -1.89 3.62
N ARG A 91 -20.28 -1.79 2.32
CA ARG A 91 -20.91 -2.62 1.27
C ARG A 91 -20.63 -4.12 1.45
N HIS A 92 -19.39 -4.50 1.78
CA HIS A 92 -19.05 -5.90 2.00
C HIS A 92 -19.72 -6.48 3.25
N ARG A 93 -19.82 -5.70 4.33
CA ARG A 93 -20.60 -6.10 5.51
C ARG A 93 -22.08 -6.28 5.19
N ALA A 94 -22.67 -5.35 4.44
CA ALA A 94 -24.09 -5.43 4.05
C ALA A 94 -24.39 -6.65 3.15
N THR A 95 -23.43 -7.06 2.32
CA THR A 95 -23.57 -8.19 1.39
C THR A 95 -23.05 -9.51 1.95
N GLY A 96 -22.71 -9.58 3.24
CA GLY A 96 -22.24 -10.80 3.91
C GLY A 96 -20.82 -11.26 3.51
N ARG A 97 -20.04 -10.43 2.81
CA ARG A 97 -18.67 -10.73 2.38
C ARG A 97 -17.67 -10.43 3.51
N GLN A 98 -17.77 -11.22 4.59
CA GLN A 98 -17.01 -10.95 5.82
C GLN A 98 -15.49 -10.97 5.62
N MET A 99 -14.98 -11.83 4.73
CA MET A 99 -13.54 -11.90 4.45
C MET A 99 -13.03 -10.60 3.81
N ASP A 100 -13.70 -10.13 2.76
CA ASP A 100 -13.33 -8.87 2.09
C ASP A 100 -13.47 -7.68 3.04
N ALA A 101 -14.50 -7.70 3.91
CA ALA A 101 -14.66 -6.70 4.96
C ALA A 101 -13.49 -6.72 5.96
N ASN A 102 -13.00 -7.89 6.38
CA ASN A 102 -11.85 -7.96 7.28
C ASN A 102 -10.57 -7.42 6.61
N VAL A 103 -10.36 -7.73 5.34
CA VAL A 103 -9.23 -7.20 4.56
C VAL A 103 -9.28 -5.66 4.52
N LEU A 104 -10.44 -5.09 4.21
CA LEU A 104 -10.60 -3.62 4.18
C LEU A 104 -10.47 -2.97 5.57
N ALA A 105 -10.88 -3.66 6.64
CA ALA A 105 -10.67 -3.17 8.00
C ALA A 105 -9.18 -3.09 8.37
N VAL A 106 -8.39 -4.10 7.98
CA VAL A 106 -6.93 -4.09 8.15
C VAL A 106 -6.29 -3.00 7.29
N ALA A 107 -6.78 -2.79 6.06
CA ALA A 107 -6.32 -1.71 5.19
C ALA A 107 -6.53 -0.34 5.85
N LEU A 108 -7.73 -0.06 6.38
CA LEU A 108 -8.03 1.16 7.11
C LEU A 108 -7.12 1.34 8.34
N ALA A 109 -6.91 0.30 9.14
CA ALA A 109 -5.99 0.35 10.27
C ALA A 109 -4.54 0.72 9.86
N SER A 110 -4.13 0.29 8.65
CA SER A 110 -2.81 0.61 8.10
C SER A 110 -2.65 2.09 7.73
N LEU A 111 -3.76 2.76 7.41
CA LEU A 111 -3.81 4.18 7.02
C LEU A 111 -4.06 5.13 8.19
N GLN A 112 -4.45 4.62 9.36
CA GLN A 112 -4.81 5.44 10.53
C GLN A 112 -3.67 6.37 10.99
N CYS A 113 -2.41 5.96 10.79
CA CYS A 113 -1.27 6.84 11.12
C CYS A 113 -1.25 8.10 10.25
N MET A 114 -1.74 8.02 9.01
CA MET A 114 -1.73 9.13 8.07
C MET A 114 -2.88 10.11 8.31
N THR A 115 -4.09 9.61 8.52
CA THR A 115 -5.28 10.44 8.77
C THR A 115 -5.17 11.27 10.05
N GLY A 116 -4.45 10.78 11.07
CA GLY A 116 -4.18 11.52 12.29
C GLY A 116 -2.96 12.46 12.25
N ALA A 117 -1.94 12.15 11.42
CA ALA A 117 -0.67 12.87 11.43
C ALA A 117 -0.62 14.06 10.45
N LEU A 118 -1.14 13.90 9.22
CA LEU A 118 -1.09 14.94 8.19
C LEU A 118 -1.76 16.27 8.59
N PRO A 119 -2.87 16.30 9.35
CA PRO A 119 -3.48 17.55 9.80
C PRO A 119 -2.65 18.32 10.83
N ARG A 120 -1.72 17.67 11.54
CA ARG A 120 -1.02 18.28 12.69
C ARG A 120 0.13 19.19 12.27
N ARG A 121 0.68 19.00 11.08
CA ARG A 121 1.87 19.71 10.60
C ARG A 121 1.72 20.07 9.11
N PRO A 122 0.91 21.09 8.79
CA PRO A 122 0.60 21.44 7.41
C PRO A 122 1.81 21.94 6.61
N GLU A 123 2.86 22.48 7.21
CA GLU A 123 4.03 22.94 6.43
C GLU A 123 5.22 21.95 6.41
N ASP A 124 5.14 20.86 7.16
CA ASP A 124 6.23 19.88 7.32
C ASP A 124 6.17 18.81 6.23
N LEU A 125 6.72 19.14 5.05
CA LEU A 125 6.74 18.24 3.90
C LEU A 125 7.47 16.92 4.20
N ASP A 126 8.59 16.97 4.92
CA ASP A 126 9.35 15.77 5.29
C ASP A 126 8.53 14.83 6.19
N HIS A 127 7.74 15.40 7.10
CA HIS A 127 6.82 14.62 7.91
C HIS A 127 5.69 14.02 7.07
N ALA A 128 5.14 14.76 6.10
CA ALA A 128 4.14 14.23 5.18
C ALA A 128 4.69 13.05 4.36
N VAL A 129 5.88 13.21 3.76
CA VAL A 129 6.57 12.13 3.02
C VAL A 129 6.79 10.90 3.89
N ARG A 130 7.34 11.05 5.10
CA ARG A 130 7.55 9.92 6.02
C ARG A 130 6.25 9.23 6.40
N THR A 131 5.18 10.00 6.60
CA THR A 131 3.86 9.50 6.98
C THR A 131 3.24 8.67 5.85
N VAL A 132 3.24 9.20 4.62
CA VAL A 132 2.75 8.48 3.43
C VAL A 132 3.57 7.21 3.19
N ASN A 133 4.91 7.31 3.22
CA ASN A 133 5.83 6.16 3.10
C ASN A 133 5.50 5.06 4.12
N THR A 134 5.27 5.45 5.37
CA THR A 134 4.95 4.49 6.44
C THR A 134 3.59 3.83 6.22
N ALA A 135 2.58 4.61 5.83
CA ALA A 135 1.24 4.11 5.55
C ALA A 135 1.26 3.13 4.37
N ARG A 136 1.94 3.47 3.27
CA ARG A 136 2.07 2.56 2.11
C ARG A 136 2.77 1.26 2.48
N ARG A 137 3.91 1.32 3.18
CA ARG A 137 4.65 0.12 3.59
C ARG A 137 3.80 -0.79 4.49
N ARG A 138 3.05 -0.22 5.44
CA ARG A 138 2.13 -0.98 6.29
C ARG A 138 1.00 -1.61 5.48
N LEU A 139 0.39 -0.85 4.57
CA LEU A 139 -0.69 -1.33 3.72
C LEU A 139 -0.21 -2.46 2.80
N GLN A 140 0.96 -2.31 2.18
CA GLN A 140 1.58 -3.31 1.33
C GLN A 140 1.92 -4.59 2.12
N TYR A 141 2.58 -4.45 3.27
CA TYR A 141 2.92 -5.59 4.12
C TYR A 141 1.67 -6.37 4.57
N ASN A 142 0.64 -5.65 5.03
CA ASN A 142 -0.60 -6.27 5.47
C ASN A 142 -1.38 -6.86 4.28
N GLY A 143 -1.36 -6.22 3.12
CA GLY A 143 -1.94 -6.72 1.88
C GLY A 143 -1.30 -8.03 1.42
N ASP A 144 0.04 -8.08 1.39
CA ASP A 144 0.81 -9.28 1.04
C ASP A 144 0.56 -10.43 2.02
N LEU A 145 0.52 -10.12 3.33
CA LEU A 145 0.20 -11.09 4.38
C LEU A 145 -1.21 -11.66 4.18
N LEU A 146 -2.20 -10.79 3.98
CA LEU A 146 -3.59 -11.20 3.76
C LEU A 146 -3.76 -11.98 2.45
N HIS A 147 -3.03 -11.63 1.39
CA HIS A 147 -3.06 -12.38 0.14
C HIS A 147 -2.50 -13.80 0.28
N ARG A 148 -1.51 -14.00 1.16
CA ARG A 148 -0.99 -15.34 1.49
C ARG A 148 -1.96 -16.15 2.33
N LEU A 149 -2.60 -15.52 3.31
CA LEU A 149 -3.60 -16.18 4.17
C LEU A 149 -4.88 -16.48 3.39
N HIS A 150 -5.22 -15.62 2.43
CA HIS A 150 -6.44 -15.67 1.63
C HIS A 150 -6.10 -15.38 0.18
N ARG A 151 -6.27 -16.37 -0.70
CA ARG A 151 -5.89 -16.27 -2.13
C ARG A 151 -6.67 -15.20 -2.92
N HIS A 152 -7.57 -14.45 -2.30
CA HIS A 152 -8.26 -13.31 -2.88
C HIS A 152 -7.36 -12.07 -2.88
N ARG A 153 -7.17 -11.49 -4.06
CA ARG A 153 -6.64 -10.13 -4.19
C ARG A 153 -7.80 -9.16 -4.03
N ASN A 154 -7.65 -8.20 -3.13
CA ASN A 154 -8.60 -7.10 -3.02
C ASN A 154 -8.07 -5.94 -3.85
N GLU A 155 -8.71 -5.67 -4.98
CA GLU A 155 -8.29 -4.64 -5.94
C GLU A 155 -8.23 -3.25 -5.30
N ALA A 156 -9.09 -2.95 -4.34
CA ALA A 156 -9.09 -1.66 -3.67
C ALA A 156 -7.89 -1.45 -2.74
N VAL A 157 -7.35 -2.54 -2.16
CA VAL A 157 -6.10 -2.47 -1.39
C VAL A 157 -4.93 -2.17 -2.33
N GLN A 158 -4.90 -2.82 -3.50
CA GLN A 158 -3.85 -2.57 -4.49
C GLN A 158 -3.94 -1.13 -5.04
N ASP A 159 -5.13 -0.67 -5.40
CA ASP A 159 -5.36 0.70 -5.88
C ASP A 159 -4.96 1.76 -4.83
N ALA A 160 -5.20 1.49 -3.54
CA ALA A 160 -4.73 2.34 -2.45
C ALA A 160 -3.20 2.34 -2.32
N VAL A 161 -2.53 1.18 -2.44
CA VAL A 161 -1.04 1.10 -2.45
C VAL A 161 -0.47 1.89 -3.64
N ASP A 162 -1.04 1.68 -4.82
CA ASP A 162 -0.65 2.34 -6.06
C ASP A 162 -0.83 3.86 -5.99
N THR A 163 -1.95 4.31 -5.43
CA THR A 163 -2.22 5.73 -5.19
C THR A 163 -1.23 6.34 -4.21
N LEU A 164 -0.92 5.65 -3.10
CA LEU A 164 0.07 6.12 -2.14
C LEU A 164 1.47 6.17 -2.76
N GLN A 165 1.83 5.22 -3.62
CA GLN A 165 3.10 5.24 -4.33
C GLN A 165 3.18 6.44 -5.28
N ALA A 166 2.12 6.74 -6.03
CA ALA A 166 2.04 7.94 -6.86
C ALA A 166 2.15 9.22 -6.00
N LEU A 167 1.53 9.23 -4.82
CA LEU A 167 1.62 10.35 -3.89
C LEU A 167 3.03 10.55 -3.34
N GLU A 168 3.76 9.47 -3.02
CA GLU A 168 5.17 9.55 -2.62
C GLU A 168 6.03 10.19 -3.71
N VAL A 169 5.84 9.77 -4.96
CA VAL A 169 6.54 10.34 -6.11
C VAL A 169 6.18 11.82 -6.25
N PHE A 170 4.90 12.19 -6.15
CA PHE A 170 4.47 13.58 -6.20
C PHE A 170 5.14 14.44 -5.12
N LEU A 171 5.16 13.98 -3.87
CA LEU A 171 5.73 14.73 -2.75
C LEU A 171 7.26 14.83 -2.83
N ALA A 172 7.93 13.85 -3.42
CA ALA A 172 9.38 13.84 -3.61
C ALA A 172 9.86 14.67 -4.80
N ARG A 173 8.97 15.14 -5.69
CA ARG A 173 9.35 15.94 -6.86
C ARG A 173 9.92 17.30 -6.42
N PRO A 174 11.14 17.67 -6.87
CA PRO A 174 11.59 19.04 -6.79
C PRO A 174 10.74 19.88 -7.76
N HIS A 175 9.77 20.65 -7.27
CA HIS A 175 9.18 21.69 -8.13
C HIS A 175 10.10 22.89 -8.09
N GLN A 176 10.75 23.15 -9.22
CA GLN A 176 11.44 24.39 -9.49
C GLN A 176 10.43 25.53 -9.27
N HIS A 177 10.83 26.51 -8.46
CA HIS A 177 10.11 27.78 -8.37
C HIS A 177 9.95 28.31 -9.80
N ALA A 178 8.70 28.45 -10.25
CA ALA A 178 8.42 29.39 -11.33
C ALA A 178 8.85 30.77 -10.80
N ALA A 179 9.93 31.29 -11.41
CA ALA A 179 10.42 32.64 -11.22
C ALA A 179 9.38 33.67 -11.67
#